data_AF-A0A1Y3BKZ3-F1
#
_entry.id   AF-A0A1Y3BKZ3-F1
#
_cell.length_a   1.000
_cell.length_b   1.000
_cell.length_c   1.000
_cell.angle_alpha   90.00
_cell.angle_beta   90.00
_cell.angle_gamma   90.00
#
_symmetry.space_group_name_H-M   'P 1'
#
loop_
_entity.id
_entity.type
_entity.pdbx_description
1 polymer ?
#
loop_
_entity_poly.entity_id
_entity_poly.type
_entity_poly.pdbx_seq_one_letter_code
_entity_poly.pdbx_strand_id
1 'polypeptide(L)'
;QAANPDAGTQFPDILEQYLRTIAKTGDTIFPWSKVKPFIRRKMEIVMENFHQKYPLNESQIRVPNCDPFDYDGIKKNILQGMDWFCAAPFTIQRICELLIDPYRHYTRTDKFMRGIEKND
;
A
#
# COMPACT_ATOMS: atom_id res chain seq x y z
N GLN A 1 -7.69 11.96 30.77
CA GLN A 1 -7.70 12.33 29.34
C GLN A 1 -6.85 11.28 28.63
N ALA A 2 -7.50 10.31 27.98
CA ALA A 2 -6.78 9.31 27.20
C ALA A 2 -6.42 9.96 25.85
N ALA A 3 -5.14 9.99 25.52
CA ALA A 3 -4.67 10.37 24.19
C ALA A 3 -5.30 9.41 23.17
N ASN A 4 -5.90 9.97 22.13
CA ASN A 4 -6.54 9.23 21.04
C ASN A 4 -5.44 8.47 20.25
N PRO A 5 -5.41 7.13 20.23
CA PRO A 5 -4.33 6.36 19.60
C PRO A 5 -4.30 6.47 18.06
N ASP A 6 -5.34 7.04 17.44
CA ASP A 6 -5.55 7.08 16.00
C ASP A 6 -5.02 8.33 15.26
N ALA A 7 -4.39 9.28 15.98
CA ALA A 7 -3.99 10.55 15.37
C ALA A 7 -2.83 10.44 14.34
N GLY A 8 -2.13 9.30 14.27
CA GLY A 8 -0.98 9.09 13.37
C GLY A 8 -1.30 8.38 12.05
N THR A 9 -2.54 7.91 11.87
CA THR A 9 -2.89 6.94 10.80
C THR A 9 -3.94 7.46 9.83
N GLN A 10 -4.56 8.60 10.15
CA GLN A 10 -5.65 9.17 9.35
C GLN A 10 -5.19 10.42 8.60
N PHE A 11 -5.28 10.34 7.27
CA PHE A 11 -5.08 11.51 6.41
C PHE A 11 -6.36 12.37 6.40
N PRO A 12 -6.23 13.69 6.18
CA PRO A 12 -7.38 14.55 5.93
C PRO A 12 -8.29 13.98 4.83
N ASP A 13 -9.61 14.12 5.00
CA ASP A 13 -10.60 13.59 4.04
C ASP A 13 -10.37 14.05 2.60
N ILE A 14 -9.85 15.27 2.41
CA ILE A 14 -9.50 15.80 1.10
C ILE A 14 -8.42 14.97 0.39
N LEU A 15 -7.45 14.43 1.13
CA LEU A 15 -6.39 13.58 0.59
C LEU A 15 -6.91 12.17 0.30
N GLU A 16 -7.81 11.65 1.14
CA GLU A 16 -8.50 10.38 0.85
C GLU A 16 -9.40 10.51 -0.38
N GLN A 17 -10.14 11.61 -0.52
CA GLN A 17 -10.97 11.88 -1.67
C GLN A 17 -10.13 12.04 -2.95
N TYR A 18 -8.96 12.67 -2.83
CA TYR A 18 -7.99 12.77 -3.91
C TYR A 18 -7.52 11.38 -4.38
N LEU A 19 -7.13 10.48 -3.46
CA LEU A 19 -6.79 9.10 -3.82
C LEU A 19 -7.95 8.34 -4.49
N ARG A 20 -9.19 8.56 -4.02
CA ARG A 20 -10.39 7.98 -4.65
C ARG A 20 -10.59 8.47 -6.07
N THR A 21 -10.20 9.70 -6.38
CA THR A 21 -10.22 10.22 -7.76
C THR A 21 -9.19 9.50 -8.61
N ILE A 22 -7.93 9.39 -8.15
CA ILE A 22 -6.88 8.66 -8.89
C ILE A 22 -7.27 7.20 -9.11
N ALA A 23 -7.84 6.54 -8.10
CA ALA A 23 -8.32 5.16 -8.20
C ALA A 23 -9.40 4.98 -9.29
N LYS A 24 -10.16 6.04 -9.60
CA LYS A 24 -11.21 6.01 -10.63
C LYS A 24 -10.71 6.41 -12.01
N THR A 25 -9.77 7.35 -12.10
CA THR A 25 -9.39 7.99 -13.37
C THR A 25 -7.98 7.63 -13.84
N GLY A 26 -7.12 7.17 -12.95
CA GLY A 26 -5.68 7.00 -13.19
C GLY A 26 -4.90 8.31 -13.34
N ASP A 27 -5.55 9.46 -13.17
CA ASP A 27 -4.94 10.78 -13.34
C ASP A 27 -4.57 11.38 -11.98
N THR A 28 -3.29 11.75 -11.82
CA THR A 28 -2.82 12.40 -10.59
C THR A 28 -3.23 13.86 -10.50
N ILE A 29 -3.52 14.57 -11.59
CA ILE A 29 -3.89 16.01 -11.65
C ILE A 29 -2.80 16.98 -11.14
N PHE A 30 -2.13 16.65 -10.03
CA PHE A 30 -1.02 17.36 -9.44
C PHE A 30 0.33 16.76 -9.87
N PRO A 31 1.42 17.55 -9.84
CA PRO A 31 2.75 17.08 -10.16
C PRO A 31 3.17 15.89 -9.29
N TRP A 32 3.72 14.85 -9.94
CA TRP A 32 4.12 13.62 -9.27
C TRP A 32 5.05 13.83 -8.07
N SER A 33 5.98 14.79 -8.16
CA SER A 33 6.89 15.14 -7.05
C SER A 33 6.18 15.59 -5.76
N LYS A 34 4.96 16.11 -5.86
CA LYS A 34 4.13 16.50 -4.71
C LYS A 34 3.25 15.35 -4.22
N VAL A 35 2.83 14.49 -5.13
CA VAL A 35 1.89 13.39 -4.89
C VAL A 35 2.60 12.15 -4.33
N LYS A 36 3.78 11.83 -4.88
CA LYS A 36 4.57 10.64 -4.55
C LYS A 36 4.78 10.45 -3.04
N PRO A 37 5.25 11.45 -2.27
CA PRO A 37 5.51 11.25 -0.83
C PRO A 37 4.24 10.85 -0.06
N PHE A 38 3.10 11.42 -0.45
CA PHE A 38 1.82 11.10 0.15
C PHE A 38 1.36 9.68 -0.19
N ILE A 39 1.38 9.30 -1.46
CA ILE A 39 1.00 7.93 -1.89
C ILE A 39 1.91 6.89 -1.25
N ARG A 40 3.22 7.13 -1.25
CA ARG A 40 4.20 6.26 -0.59
C ARG A 40 3.89 6.07 0.90
N ARG A 41 3.59 7.16 1.63
CA ARG A 41 3.22 7.07 3.05
C ARG A 41 1.89 6.33 3.25
N LYS A 42 0.91 6.53 2.36
CA LYS A 42 -0.35 5.78 2.37
C LYS A 42 -0.09 4.28 2.16
N MET A 43 0.76 3.90 1.21
CA MET A 43 1.15 2.51 0.97
C MET A 43 1.72 1.87 2.23
N GLU A 44 2.68 2.55 2.86
CA GLU A 44 3.30 2.07 4.11
C GLU A 44 2.27 1.79 5.20
N ILE A 45 1.41 2.77 5.50
CA ILE A 45 0.34 2.65 6.51
C ILE A 45 -0.63 1.53 6.16
N VAL A 46 -1.05 1.43 4.90
CA VAL A 46 -2.00 0.39 4.47
C VAL A 46 -1.40 -1.00 4.60
N MET A 47 -0.13 -1.19 4.19
CA MET A 47 0.57 -2.47 4.34
C MET A 47 0.71 -2.88 5.81
N GLU A 48 1.10 -1.93 6.67
CA GLU A 48 1.22 -2.17 8.13
C GLU A 48 -0.12 -2.54 8.76
N ASN A 49 -1.17 -1.77 8.49
CA ASN A 49 -2.52 -2.06 8.99
C ASN A 49 -3.04 -3.40 8.48
N PHE A 50 -2.77 -3.72 7.21
CA PHE A 50 -3.17 -5.01 6.63
C PHE A 50 -2.44 -6.17 7.32
N HIS A 51 -1.14 -6.04 7.55
CA HIS A 51 -0.35 -7.05 8.24
C HIS A 51 -0.78 -7.23 9.70
N GLN A 52 -1.10 -6.14 10.40
CA GLN A 52 -1.62 -6.18 11.76
C GLN A 52 -2.98 -6.89 11.83
N LYS A 53 -3.87 -6.65 10.85
CA LYS A 53 -5.20 -7.26 10.78
C LYS A 53 -5.15 -8.74 10.35
N TYR A 54 -4.25 -9.07 9.44
CA TYR A 54 -4.07 -10.42 8.90
C TYR A 54 -2.62 -10.88 9.11
N PRO A 55 -2.22 -11.18 10.37
CA PRO A 55 -0.86 -11.61 10.68
C PRO A 55 -0.51 -12.87 9.89
N LEU A 56 0.76 -12.98 9.50
CA LEU A 56 1.25 -14.15 8.77
C LEU A 56 1.27 -15.37 9.69
N ASN A 57 0.70 -16.47 9.22
CA ASN A 57 0.80 -17.77 9.90
C ASN A 57 2.02 -18.56 9.41
N GLU A 58 2.45 -19.54 10.18
CA GLU A 58 3.65 -20.34 9.90
C GLU A 58 3.63 -21.00 8.50
N SER A 59 2.45 -21.46 8.06
CA SER A 59 2.23 -22.05 6.72
C SER A 59 2.31 -21.04 5.57
N GLN A 60 2.16 -19.74 5.84
CA GLN A 60 2.32 -18.66 4.86
C GLN A 60 3.77 -18.18 4.81
N ILE A 61 4.48 -18.24 5.95
CA ILE A 61 5.89 -17.87 6.05
C ILE A 61 6.76 -18.96 5.44
N ARG A 62 6.47 -20.24 5.70
CA ARG A 62 7.28 -21.37 5.25
C ARG A 62 6.47 -22.29 4.35
N VAL A 63 6.65 -22.13 3.04
CA VAL A 63 6.11 -23.05 2.04
C VAL A 63 7.21 -24.04 1.66
N PRO A 64 6.95 -25.37 1.69
CA PRO A 64 7.97 -26.36 1.35
C PRO A 64 8.52 -26.12 -0.06
N ASN A 65 9.85 -26.17 -0.19
CA ASN A 65 10.62 -25.91 -1.42
C ASN A 65 10.55 -24.47 -1.96
N CYS A 66 10.08 -23.51 -1.17
CA CYS A 66 10.10 -22.08 -1.51
C CYS A 66 10.82 -21.28 -0.42
N ASP A 67 11.48 -20.20 -0.83
CA ASP A 67 12.04 -19.24 0.13
C ASP A 67 10.93 -18.69 1.04
N PRO A 68 11.23 -18.47 2.33
CA PRO A 68 10.25 -17.92 3.25
C PRO A 68 9.70 -16.57 2.79
N PHE A 69 8.43 -16.32 3.06
CA PHE A 69 7.85 -15.01 2.78
C PHE A 69 8.44 -13.95 3.73
N ASP A 70 9.27 -13.08 3.17
CA ASP A 70 9.88 -11.94 3.88
C ASP A 70 9.02 -10.68 3.71
N TYR A 71 8.18 -10.40 4.70
CA TYR A 71 7.29 -9.23 4.70
C TYR A 71 8.08 -7.92 4.61
N ASP A 72 9.11 -7.76 5.43
CA ASP A 72 9.89 -6.52 5.50
C ASP A 72 10.71 -6.29 4.23
N GLY A 73 11.29 -7.36 3.67
CA GLY A 73 11.99 -7.31 2.38
C GLY A 73 11.06 -6.88 1.24
N ILE A 74 9.87 -7.48 1.13
CA ILE A 74 8.89 -7.12 0.10
C ILE A 74 8.36 -5.70 0.29
N LYS A 75 8.02 -5.31 1.53
CA LYS A 75 7.59 -3.94 1.86
C LYS A 75 8.64 -2.92 1.43
N LYS A 76 9.91 -3.19 1.73
CA LYS A 76 11.03 -2.33 1.34
C LYS A 76 11.16 -2.21 -0.18
N ASN A 77 11.07 -3.33 -0.90
CA ASN A 77 11.18 -3.34 -2.36
C ASN A 77 10.07 -2.51 -3.02
N ILE A 78 8.83 -2.69 -2.57
CA ILE A 78 7.67 -1.90 -3.03
C ILE A 78 7.88 -0.40 -2.77
N LEU A 79 8.32 -0.03 -1.56
CA LEU A 79 8.53 1.40 -1.26
C LEU A 79 9.69 2.00 -2.08
N GLN A 80 10.72 1.21 -2.36
CA GLN A 80 11.85 1.63 -3.21
C GLN A 80 11.45 1.75 -4.68
N GLY A 81 10.63 0.85 -5.21
CA GLY A 81 10.08 0.95 -6.56
C GLY A 81 9.27 2.23 -6.74
N MET A 82 8.35 2.50 -5.80
CA MET A 82 7.61 3.75 -5.72
C MET A 82 8.53 5.00 -5.74
N ASP A 83 9.64 4.96 -4.99
CA ASP A 83 10.60 6.06 -4.92
C ASP A 83 11.37 6.30 -6.24
N TRP A 84 11.62 5.24 -7.02
CA TRP A 84 12.37 5.29 -8.28
C TRP A 84 11.61 6.00 -9.41
N PHE A 85 10.28 5.98 -9.37
CA PHE A 85 9.45 6.61 -10.39
C PHE A 85 9.63 8.14 -10.45
N CYS A 86 10.09 8.63 -11.59
CA CYS A 86 10.20 10.06 -11.90
C CYS A 86 8.85 10.70 -12.29
N ALA A 87 7.88 9.89 -12.73
CA ALA A 87 6.51 10.27 -13.04
C ALA A 87 5.55 9.19 -12.51
N ALA A 88 4.25 9.47 -12.40
CA ALA A 88 3.29 8.48 -11.93
C ALA A 88 3.33 7.22 -12.81
N PRO A 89 3.42 6.01 -12.23
CA PRO A 89 3.43 4.78 -13.02
C PRO A 89 2.09 4.57 -13.73
N PHE A 90 2.08 3.85 -14.86
CA PHE A 90 0.85 3.56 -15.60
C PHE A 90 -0.16 2.73 -14.79
N THR A 91 0.31 2.07 -13.74
CA THR A 91 -0.46 1.28 -12.76
C THR A 91 -0.97 2.10 -11.58
N ILE A 92 -0.76 3.43 -11.54
CA ILE A 92 -1.13 4.27 -10.39
C ILE A 92 -2.61 4.17 -10.02
N GLN A 93 -3.49 4.02 -11.01
CA GLN A 93 -4.90 3.75 -10.78
C GLN A 93 -5.08 2.49 -9.91
N ARG A 94 -4.46 1.39 -10.32
CA ARG A 94 -4.58 0.09 -9.66
C ARG A 94 -3.96 0.11 -8.26
N ILE A 95 -2.83 0.79 -8.10
CA ILE A 95 -2.24 1.02 -6.78
C ILE A 95 -3.26 1.76 -5.89
N CYS A 96 -3.82 2.89 -6.34
CA CYS A 96 -4.77 3.66 -5.55
C CYS A 96 -6.06 2.88 -5.22
N GLU A 97 -6.56 2.02 -6.12
CA GLU A 97 -7.67 1.10 -5.81
C GLU A 97 -7.35 0.19 -4.62
N LEU A 98 -6.15 -0.42 -4.61
CA LEU A 98 -5.69 -1.29 -3.53
C LEU A 98 -5.49 -0.52 -2.22
N LEU A 99 -5.11 0.76 -2.27
CA LEU A 99 -4.92 1.58 -1.07
C LEU A 99 -6.22 2.10 -0.48
N ILE A 100 -7.23 2.34 -1.31
CA ILE A 100 -8.55 2.82 -0.88
C ILE A 100 -9.40 1.70 -0.30
N ASP A 101 -9.33 0.50 -0.87
CA ASP A 101 -10.11 -0.65 -0.42
C ASP A 101 -9.25 -1.93 -0.35
N PRO A 102 -8.27 -1.98 0.57
CA PRO A 102 -7.28 -3.05 0.63
C PRO A 102 -7.91 -4.41 0.96
N TYR A 103 -9.06 -4.41 1.62
CA TYR A 103 -9.73 -5.61 2.11
C TYR A 103 -10.76 -6.18 1.13
N ARG A 104 -11.00 -5.51 -0.01
CA ARG A 104 -12.03 -5.93 -0.98
C ARG A 104 -11.79 -7.31 -1.56
N HIS A 105 -10.54 -7.61 -1.89
CA HIS A 105 -10.14 -8.80 -2.64
C HIS A 105 -9.10 -9.65 -1.92
N TYR A 106 -8.55 -9.16 -0.81
CA TYR A 106 -7.49 -9.83 -0.08
C TYR A 106 -7.85 -9.97 1.40
N THR A 107 -7.60 -11.17 1.92
CA THR A 107 -7.70 -11.52 3.36
C THR A 107 -6.40 -12.16 3.87
N ARG A 108 -5.32 -12.07 3.07
CA ARG A 108 -4.02 -12.68 3.33
C ARG A 108 -2.90 -11.70 3.02
N THR A 109 -2.03 -11.45 3.99
CA THR A 109 -0.92 -10.49 3.83
C THR A 109 0.01 -10.88 2.68
N ASP A 110 0.39 -12.15 2.55
CA ASP A 110 1.27 -12.60 1.48
C ASP A 110 0.70 -12.29 0.08
N LYS A 111 -0.61 -12.45 -0.10
CA LYS A 111 -1.30 -12.17 -1.36
C LYS A 111 -1.45 -10.68 -1.61
N PHE A 112 -1.77 -9.90 -0.57
CA PHE A 112 -1.90 -8.46 -0.66
C PHE A 112 -0.57 -7.81 -1.07
N MET A 113 0.52 -8.15 -0.37
CA MET A 113 1.86 -7.61 -0.64
C MET A 113 2.33 -7.94 -2.06
N ARG A 114 2.17 -9.20 -2.50
CA ARG A 114 2.47 -9.60 -3.89
C ARG A 114 1.54 -8.93 -4.91
N GLY A 115 0.32 -8.63 -4.51
CA GLY A 115 -0.63 -7.87 -5.31
C GLY A 115 -0.14 -6.45 -5.58
N ILE A 116 0.42 -5.78 -4.57
CA ILE A 116 1.02 -4.46 -4.74
C ILE A 116 2.31 -4.55 -5.56
N GLU A 117 3.23 -5.46 -5.23
CA GLU A 117 4.52 -5.63 -5.92
C GLU A 117 4.39 -5.84 -7.43
N LYS A 118 3.33 -6.50 -7.90
CA LYS A 118 3.06 -6.69 -9.34
C LYS A 118 2.55 -5.43 -10.06
N ASN A 119 2.04 -4.47 -9.30
CA ASN A 119 1.47 -3.23 -9.80
C ASN A 119 2.35 -2.01 -9.49
N ASP A 120 3.46 -2.19 -8.77
CA ASP A 120 4.48 -1.17 -8.59
C ASP A 120 5.50 -1.26 -9.73
#